data_AF-A0A2X1NAU3-F1
#
_entry.id   AF-A0A2X1NAU3-F1
#
_cell.length_a   1.000
_cell.length_b   1.000
_cell.length_c   1.000
_cell.angle_alpha   90.00
_cell.angle_beta   90.00
_cell.angle_gamma   90.00
#
_symmetry.space_group_name_H-M   'P 1'
#
loop_
_entity.id
_entity.type
_entity.pdbx_description
1 polymer ?
#
loop_
_entity_poly.entity_id
_entity_poly.type
_entity_poly.pdbx_seq_one_letter_code
_entity_poly.pdbx_strand_id
1 'polypeptide(L)' 'MQSTTAWLIRIGDGDQFSSGFVEVNPNSKIPALRDHTHNPPIRVFESGSILLYLAEKFGYFLPQDWQSVLKR' A
#
# COMPACT_ATOMS: atom_id res chain seq x y z
N MET A 1 -5.24 8.18 -16.50
CA MET A 1 -4.61 8.61 -15.24
C MET A 1 -5.21 7.75 -14.14
N GLN A 2 -4.42 6.92 -13.45
CA GLN A 2 -4.93 6.12 -12.33
C GLN A 2 -5.08 7.05 -11.12
N SER A 3 -6.26 7.11 -10.52
CA SER A 3 -6.57 7.97 -9.37
C SER A 3 -6.76 7.12 -8.12
N THR A 4 -6.22 7.57 -6.99
CA THR A 4 -6.44 6.95 -5.68
C THR A 4 -7.56 7.67 -4.93
N THR A 5 -8.41 6.91 -4.25
CA THR A 5 -9.28 7.43 -3.19
C THR A 5 -8.67 7.06 -1.85
N ALA A 6 -8.50 8.04 -0.96
CA ALA A 6 -8.00 7.81 0.39
C ALA A 6 -9.15 7.97 1.39
N TRP A 7 -9.45 6.89 2.12
CA TRP A 7 -10.50 6.87 3.14
C TRP A 7 -9.89 7.17 4.50
N LEU A 8 -10.56 8.00 5.30
CA LEU A 8 -10.15 8.25 6.68
C LEU A 8 -10.49 7.04 7.54
N ILE A 9 -9.51 6.56 8.32
CA ILE A 9 -9.67 5.52 9.34
C ILE A 9 -9.32 6.16 10.68
N ARG A 10 -10.31 6.38 11.53
CA ARG A 10 -10.13 7.02 12.85
C ARG A 10 -9.68 5.97 13.86
N ILE A 11 -8.38 5.89 14.08
CA ILE A 11 -7.82 4.88 14.99
C ILE A 11 -8.24 5.04 16.46
N GLY A 12 -8.59 6.27 16.86
CA GLY A 12 -9.14 6.57 18.19
C GLY A 12 -10.55 6.02 18.38
N ASP A 13 -11.30 5.81 17.29
CA ASP A 13 -12.66 5.28 17.30
C ASP A 13 -12.68 3.77 17.02
N GLY A 14 -11.53 3.17 16.67
CA GLY A 14 -11.40 1.74 16.43
C GLY A 14 -11.75 1.28 15.01
N ASP A 15 -11.86 2.19 14.03
CA ASP A 15 -12.24 1.88 12.64
C ASP A 15 -11.35 0.79 11.98
N GLN A 16 -10.09 0.70 12.39
CA GLN A 16 -9.12 -0.31 11.93
C GLN A 16 -9.50 -1.75 12.31
N PHE A 17 -10.43 -1.94 13.24
CA PHE A 17 -10.94 -3.25 13.65
C PHE A 17 -12.25 -3.64 12.94
N SER A 18 -12.80 -2.76 12.10
CA SER A 18 -13.96 -3.10 11.28
C SER A 18 -13.65 -4.28 10.35
N SER A 19 -14.66 -5.12 10.07
CA SER A 19 -14.50 -6.28 9.18
C SER A 19 -13.94 -5.88 7.81
N GLY A 20 -14.42 -4.77 7.25
CA GLY A 20 -13.93 -4.24 5.98
C GLY A 20 -12.47 -3.83 6.00
N PHE A 21 -11.95 -3.28 7.11
CA PHE A 21 -10.53 -2.94 7.22
C PHE A 21 -9.66 -4.18 7.46
N VAL A 22 -10.10 -5.09 8.34
CA VAL A 22 -9.40 -6.36 8.65
C VAL A 22 -9.28 -7.25 7.41
N GLU A 23 -10.30 -7.23 6.54
CA GLU A 23 -10.24 -7.88 5.24
C GLU A 23 -9.11 -7.35 4.35
N VAL A 24 -8.72 -6.08 4.48
CA VAL A 24 -7.58 -5.50 3.74
C VAL A 24 -6.26 -5.74 4.48
N ASN A 25 -6.23 -5.49 5.79
CA ASN A 25 -5.05 -5.69 6.64
C ASN A 25 -5.42 -6.40 7.96
N PRO A 26 -5.08 -7.70 8.11
CA PRO A 26 -5.38 -8.44 9.34
C PRO A 26 -4.63 -7.92 10.57
N ASN A 27 -3.54 -7.16 10.38
CA ASN A 27 -2.80 -6.51 11.48
C ASN A 27 -3.52 -5.28 12.06
N SER A 28 -4.64 -4.85 11.44
CA SER A 28 -5.44 -3.69 11.89
C SER A 28 -4.60 -2.42 12.06
N LYS A 29 -3.68 -2.15 11.12
CA LYS A 29 -2.84 -0.93 11.11
C LYS A 29 -2.97 -0.18 9.79
N ILE A 30 -3.01 1.14 9.88
CA ILE A 30 -2.82 2.01 8.72
C ILE A 30 -1.32 2.24 8.46
N PRO A 31 -0.91 2.53 7.22
CA PRO A 31 -1.72 2.52 6.00
C PRO A 31 -2.01 1.10 5.47
N ALA A 32 -3.09 0.97 4.72
CA ALA A 32 -3.45 -0.23 3.96
C ALA A 32 -3.97 0.19 2.57
N LEU A 33 -3.63 -0.58 1.54
CA LEU A 33 -3.96 -0.32 0.13
C LEU A 33 -4.73 -1.52 -0.44
N ARG A 34 -5.81 -1.23 -1.17
CA ARG A 34 -6.49 -2.21 -2.02
C ARG A 34 -6.40 -1.76 -3.46
N ASP A 35 -5.62 -2.48 -4.26
CA ASP A 35 -5.48 -2.21 -5.68
C ASP A 35 -6.58 -2.92 -6.48
N HIS A 36 -7.48 -2.11 -7.03
CA HIS A 36 -8.60 -2.56 -7.86
C HIS A 36 -8.26 -2.64 -9.36
N THR A 37 -7.02 -2.38 -9.77
CA THR A 37 -6.61 -2.55 -11.18
C THR A 37 -6.42 -4.03 -11.58
N HIS A 38 -6.47 -4.95 -10.61
CA HIS A 38 -6.38 -6.40 -10.82
C HIS A 38 -7.69 -7.10 -10.42
N ASN A 39 -7.90 -8.31 -10.97
CA ASN A 39 -9.01 -9.18 -10.62
C ASN A 39 -8.50 -10.58 -10.24
N PRO A 40 -8.60 -11.01 -8.97
CA PRO A 40 -9.16 -10.28 -7.83
C PRO A 40 -8.29 -9.08 -7.39
N PRO A 41 -8.85 -8.10 -6.64
CA PRO A 41 -8.07 -6.97 -6.12
C PRO A 41 -6.91 -7.42 -5.23
N ILE A 42 -5.76 -6.76 -5.35
CA ILE A 42 -4.59 -7.02 -4.51
C ILE A 42 -4.68 -6.20 -3.23
N ARG A 43 -4.33 -6.82 -2.10
CA ARG A 43 -4.21 -6.15 -0.79
C ARG A 43 -2.73 -5.96 -0.49
N VAL A 44 -2.34 -4.74 -0.14
CA VAL A 44 -0.97 -4.40 0.29
C VAL A 44 -1.06 -3.62 1.59
N PHE A 45 -0.36 -4.07 2.61
CA PHE A 45 -0.30 -3.45 3.92
C PHE A 45 1.16 -3.37 4.37
N GLU A 46 1.42 -2.64 5.46
CA GLU A 46 2.74 -2.10 5.81
C GLU A 46 3.21 -1.01 4.85
N SER A 47 3.62 0.14 5.40
CA SER A 47 3.97 1.33 4.61
C SER A 47 5.14 1.07 3.66
N GLY A 48 6.18 0.36 4.11
CA GLY A 48 7.33 -0.01 3.29
C GLY A 48 6.94 -0.89 2.09
N SER A 49 6.07 -1.88 2.31
CA SER A 49 5.55 -2.74 1.25
C SER A 49 4.69 -1.98 0.25
N ILE A 50 3.87 -1.02 0.71
CA ILE A 50 3.08 -0.15 -0.18
C ILE A 50 4.00 0.69 -1.06
N LEU A 51 5.07 1.28 -0.51
CA LEU A 51 6.04 2.05 -1.28
C LEU A 51 6.76 1.19 -2.32
N LEU A 52 7.22 0.00 -1.90
CA LEU A 52 7.90 -0.93 -2.81
C LEU A 52 6.97 -1.36 -3.94
N TYR A 53 5.74 -1.77 -3.61
CA TYR A 53 4.73 -2.18 -4.58
C TYR A 53 4.43 -1.09 -5.61
N LEU A 54 4.24 0.16 -5.18
CA LEU A 54 3.96 1.27 -6.10
C LEU A 54 5.19 1.62 -6.94
N ALA A 55 6.38 1.60 -6.36
CA ALA A 55 7.62 1.87 -7.06
C ALA A 55 7.87 0.84 -8.17
N GLU A 56 7.66 -0.44 -7.90
CA GLU A 56 7.76 -1.52 -8.89
C GLU A 56 6.64 -1.44 -9.93
N LYS A 57 5.38 -1.27 -9.51
CA LYS A 57 4.22 -1.20 -10.42
C LYS A 57 4.36 -0.10 -11.47
N PHE A 58 4.92 1.04 -11.09
CA PHE A 58 5.04 2.19 -11.99
C PHE A 58 6.46 2.40 -12.54
N GLY A 59 7.47 1.70 -12.02
CA GLY A 59 8.87 1.84 -12.46
C GLY A 59 9.54 3.15 -12.04
N TYR A 60 9.11 3.76 -10.93
CA TYR A 60 9.66 5.02 -10.42
C TYR A 60 10.14 4.90 -8.97
N PHE A 61 11.02 5.80 -8.55
CA PHE A 61 11.48 5.97 -7.16
C PHE A 61 12.27 4.80 -6.53
N LEU A 62 12.36 3.65 -7.20
CA LEU A 62 13.23 2.54 -6.84
C LEU A 62 14.19 2.23 -8.00
N PRO A 63 15.52 2.28 -7.77
CA PRO A 63 16.48 1.85 -8.76
C PRO A 63 16.33 0.37 -9.09
N GLN A 64 16.31 0.03 -10.38
CA GLN A 64 16.22 -1.35 -10.85
C GLN A 64 17.54 -2.12 -10.68
N ASP A 65 18.65 -1.38 -10.55
CA ASP A 65 19.96 -1.89 -10.18
C ASP A 65 20.34 -1.33 -8.81
N TRP A 66 20.43 -2.19 -7.80
CA TRP A 66 20.78 -1.79 -6.44
C TRP A 66 22.20 -1.21 -6.36
N GLN A 67 23.12 -1.61 -7.25
CA GLN A 67 24.49 -1.09 -7.27
C GLN A 67 24.53 0.39 -7.65
N SER A 68 23.50 0.89 -8.36
CA SER A 68 23.39 2.31 -8.70
C SER A 68 23.24 3.22 -7.48
N VAL A 69 22.79 2.70 -6.34
CA VAL A 69 22.67 3.44 -5.08
C VAL A 69 24.04 3.74 -4.47
N LEU A 70 25.02 2.86 -4.67
CA LEU A 70 26.37 3.01 -4.11
C LEU A 70 27.25 4.00 -4.88
N LYS A 71 26.81 4.46 -6.06
CA LYS A 71 27.57 5.34 -6.95
C LYS A 71 27.19 6.82 -6.81
N ARG A 72 26.45 7.18 -5.76
CA ARG A 72 25.99 8.56 -5.49
C ARG A 72 26.85 9.24 -4.44
#